data_AF-A0A3P6SC98-F1
#
_entry.id   AF-A0A3P6SC98-F1
#
_cell.length_a   1.000
_cell.length_b   1.000
_cell.length_c   1.000
_cell.angle_alpha   90.00
_cell.angle_beta   90.00
_cell.angle_gamma   90.00
#
_symmetry.space_group_name_H-M   'P 1'
#
loop_
_entity.id
_entity.type
_entity.pdbx_description
1 polymer ?
#
loop_
_entity_poly.entity_id
_entity_poly.type
_entity_poly.pdbx_seq_one_letter_code
_entity_poly.pdbx_strand_id
1 'polypeptide(L)'
;MEQSPQHSPGTNLTRKKFQVLVALFSSLYPLGPPIPINFLRAAIVFCHDHDWHHIKSRLEQDLLQQPPETREAYRDQIIFAEKFKLTNMLTVSIQRAEGSCNKFANELIKNNELSMISLSTRDLIMDRVCSGWGLEPKHVNRLATREPTSFRERQIGLIRGGPRAFEDERNAATLAEMVSDYYFGPVGEI
;
A
#
# COMPACT_ATOMS: atom_id res chain seq x y z
N MET A 1 -16.61 18.73 52.31
CA MET A 1 -16.99 19.04 50.92
C MET A 1 -15.70 19.27 50.13
N GLU A 2 -15.05 18.20 49.70
CA GLU A 2 -13.89 18.28 48.82
C GLU A 2 -14.37 18.55 47.39
N GLN A 3 -14.00 19.70 46.85
CA GLN A 3 -14.28 20.06 45.47
C GLN A 3 -13.33 19.29 44.56
N SER A 4 -13.93 18.44 43.70
CA SER A 4 -13.23 17.78 42.59
C SER A 4 -12.81 18.84 41.57
N PRO A 5 -11.55 18.83 41.08
CA PRO A 5 -11.11 19.80 40.08
C PRO A 5 -11.73 19.46 38.72
N GLN A 6 -12.50 20.41 38.17
CA GLN A 6 -13.07 20.34 36.84
C GLN A 6 -11.94 20.28 35.79
N HIS A 7 -11.77 19.12 35.18
CA HIS A 7 -10.80 18.90 34.11
C HIS A 7 -11.32 19.55 32.82
N SER A 8 -10.78 20.72 32.47
CA SER A 8 -11.17 21.48 31.28
C SER A 8 -10.66 20.77 30.00
N PRO A 9 -11.53 20.30 29.08
CA PRO A 9 -11.10 19.51 27.92
C PRO A 9 -10.24 20.26 26.90
N GLY A 10 -10.24 21.60 26.93
CA GLY A 10 -9.53 22.45 25.97
C GLY A 10 -8.00 22.47 26.10
N THR A 11 -7.45 22.31 27.31
CA THR A 11 -6.00 22.36 27.56
C THR A 11 -5.27 21.10 27.05
N ASN A 12 -5.98 19.97 27.01
CA ASN A 12 -5.42 18.70 26.55
C ASN A 12 -5.24 18.67 25.02
N LEU A 13 -6.12 19.34 24.26
CA LEU A 13 -6.04 19.36 22.79
C LEU A 13 -4.89 20.24 22.29
N THR A 14 -4.72 21.43 22.85
CA THR A 14 -3.60 22.32 22.50
C THR A 14 -2.26 21.69 22.87
N ARG A 15 -2.18 21.01 24.01
CA ARG A 15 -0.99 20.24 24.42
C ARG A 15 -0.66 19.12 23.45
N LYS A 16 -1.65 18.36 22.97
CA LYS A 16 -1.45 17.31 21.96
C LYS A 16 -0.97 17.86 20.61
N LYS A 17 -1.55 18.96 20.13
CA LYS A 17 -1.09 19.64 18.91
C LYS A 17 0.37 20.09 19.02
N PHE A 18 0.72 20.67 20.17
CA PHE A 18 2.09 21.08 20.44
C PHE A 18 3.06 19.88 20.46
N GLN A 19 2.68 18.75 21.05
CA GLN A 19 3.49 17.52 21.03
C GLN A 19 3.73 16.99 19.62
N VAL A 20 2.74 17.06 18.72
CA VAL A 20 2.90 16.67 17.30
C VAL A 20 3.96 17.53 16.63
N LEU A 21 3.91 18.85 16.83
CA LEU A 21 4.90 19.77 16.28
C LEU A 21 6.31 19.50 16.82
N VAL A 22 6.43 19.32 18.14
CA VAL A 22 7.72 18.99 18.76
C VAL A 22 8.27 17.69 18.21
N ALA A 23 7.45 16.64 18.09
CA ALA A 23 7.87 15.37 17.50
C ALA A 23 8.29 15.53 16.03
N LEU A 24 7.53 16.30 15.25
CA LEU A 24 7.85 16.60 13.85
C LEU A 24 9.19 17.33 13.73
N PHE A 25 9.36 18.44 14.43
CA PHE A 25 10.61 19.21 14.40
C PHE A 25 11.80 18.40 14.93
N SER A 26 11.60 17.60 15.97
CA SER A 26 12.65 16.71 16.48
C SER A 26 13.10 15.71 15.41
N SER A 27 12.16 15.16 14.63
CA SER A 27 12.46 14.17 13.57
C SER A 27 13.16 14.76 12.33
N LEU A 28 13.18 16.09 12.19
CA LEU A 28 13.91 16.78 11.10
C LEU A 28 15.41 16.86 11.37
N TYR A 29 15.83 16.76 12.63
CA TYR A 29 17.25 16.68 12.95
C TYR A 29 17.80 15.30 12.55
N PRO A 30 19.06 15.22 12.05
CA PRO A 30 19.63 13.99 11.51
C PRO A 30 19.77 12.83 12.53
N LEU A 31 19.67 13.12 13.83
CA LEU A 31 19.65 12.13 14.93
C LEU A 31 18.34 12.18 15.74
N GLY A 32 17.31 12.79 15.15
CA GLY A 32 16.01 12.96 15.77
C GLY A 32 15.28 11.63 16.01
N PRO A 33 14.51 11.49 17.10
CA PRO A 33 13.66 10.32 17.29
C PRO A 33 12.61 10.24 16.18
N PRO A 34 12.22 9.02 15.75
CA PRO A 34 11.14 8.84 14.78
C PRO A 34 9.81 9.33 15.37
N ILE A 35 8.92 9.82 14.50
CA ILE A 35 7.60 10.29 14.93
C ILE A 35 6.76 9.09 15.37
N PRO A 36 6.17 9.12 16.58
CA PRO A 36 5.22 8.08 17.01
C PRO A 36 4.05 7.93 16.03
N ILE A 37 3.62 6.70 15.77
CA ILE A 37 2.55 6.38 14.79
C ILE A 37 1.26 7.15 15.06
N ASN A 38 0.91 7.34 16.33
CA ASN A 38 -0.26 8.09 16.77
C ASN A 38 -0.27 9.54 16.26
N PHE A 39 0.90 10.10 15.96
CA PHE A 39 1.08 11.46 15.48
C PHE A 39 1.35 11.55 13.98
N LEU A 40 1.65 10.44 13.29
CA LEU A 40 2.00 10.44 11.87
C LEU A 40 0.90 11.06 10.99
N ARG A 41 -0.36 10.67 11.16
CA ARG A 41 -1.47 11.23 10.38
C ARG A 41 -1.61 12.74 10.59
N ALA A 42 -1.50 13.21 11.84
CA ALA A 42 -1.57 14.64 12.16
C ALA A 42 -0.36 15.41 11.60
N ALA A 43 0.83 14.80 11.63
CA ALA A 43 2.04 15.37 11.06
C ALA A 43 1.96 15.47 9.53
N ILE A 44 1.37 14.49 8.84
CA ILE A 44 1.13 14.52 7.40
C ILE A 44 0.17 15.65 7.02
N VAL A 45 -0.91 15.84 7.78
CA VAL A 45 -1.85 16.97 7.58
C VAL A 45 -1.09 18.30 7.66
N PHE A 46 -0.29 18.47 8.70
CA PHE A 46 0.52 19.67 8.89
C PHE A 46 1.51 19.88 7.72
N CYS A 47 2.22 18.82 7.32
CA CYS A 47 3.15 18.91 6.19
C CYS A 47 2.44 19.23 4.87
N HIS A 48 1.19 18.79 4.70
CA HIS A 48 0.39 19.12 3.54
C HIS A 48 0.00 20.60 3.53
N ASP A 49 -0.44 21.15 4.66
CA ASP A 49 -0.85 22.56 4.76
C ASP A 49 0.32 23.54 4.56
N HIS A 50 1.55 23.08 4.77
CA HIS A 50 2.79 23.85 4.60
C HIS A 50 3.61 23.48 3.35
N ASP A 51 3.07 22.65 2.44
CA ASP A 51 3.72 22.20 1.20
C ASP A 51 5.10 21.52 1.40
N TRP A 52 5.28 20.83 2.52
CA TRP A 52 6.51 20.10 2.84
C TRP A 52 6.55 18.72 2.17
N HIS A 53 6.64 18.71 0.85
CA HIS A 53 6.54 17.49 0.03
C HIS A 53 7.53 16.40 0.42
N HIS A 54 8.81 16.75 0.67
CA HIS A 54 9.83 15.76 1.02
C HIS A 54 9.56 15.08 2.37
N ILE A 55 9.20 15.87 3.38
CA ILE A 55 8.88 15.36 4.72
C ILE A 55 7.60 14.52 4.65
N LYS A 56 6.59 15.00 3.94
CA LYS A 56 5.35 14.29 3.67
C LYS A 56 5.60 12.91 3.06
N SER A 57 6.41 12.80 2.01
CA SER A 57 6.76 11.51 1.40
C SER A 57 7.52 10.57 2.34
N ARG A 58 8.40 11.11 3.20
CA ARG A 58 9.07 10.31 4.25
C ARG A 58 8.06 9.76 5.27
N LEU A 59 7.16 10.61 5.76
CA LEU A 59 6.13 10.20 6.74
C LEU A 59 5.11 9.22 6.15
N GLU A 60 4.80 9.33 4.86
CA GLU A 60 4.01 8.34 4.13
C GLU A 60 4.68 6.96 4.18
N GLN A 61 6.00 6.88 3.95
CA GLN A 61 6.74 5.62 4.01
C GLN A 61 6.73 5.02 5.41
N ASP A 62 6.90 5.84 6.44
CA ASP A 62 6.84 5.41 7.85
C ASP A 62 5.45 4.86 8.20
N LEU A 63 4.38 5.52 7.74
CA LEU A 63 3.00 5.04 7.93
C LEU A 63 2.74 3.74 7.17
N LEU A 64 3.34 3.55 5.99
CA LEU A 64 3.19 2.34 5.18
C LEU A 64 3.90 1.12 5.76
N GLN A 65 4.87 1.29 6.66
CA GLN A 65 5.55 0.17 7.35
C GLN A 65 4.57 -0.73 8.10
N GLN A 66 3.45 -0.17 8.56
CA GLN A 66 2.42 -0.90 9.28
C GLN A 66 1.22 -1.15 8.36
N PRO A 67 1.06 -2.37 7.82
CA PRO A 67 -0.09 -2.69 7.00
C PRO A 67 -1.38 -2.67 7.84
N PRO A 68 -2.51 -2.27 7.24
CA PRO A 68 -3.79 -2.24 7.96
C PRO A 68 -4.21 -3.66 8.34
N GLU A 69 -4.59 -3.82 9.61
CA GLU A 69 -5.01 -5.11 10.17
C GLU A 69 -6.51 -5.35 10.03
N THR A 70 -7.29 -4.27 9.93
CA THR A 70 -8.75 -4.32 9.81
C THR A 70 -9.21 -3.70 8.49
N ARG A 71 -10.40 -4.13 8.08
CA ARG A 71 -11.09 -3.63 6.88
C ARG A 71 -11.38 -2.14 6.98
N GLU A 72 -11.81 -1.67 8.15
CA GLU A 72 -12.07 -0.26 8.43
C GLU A 72 -10.78 0.56 8.33
N ALA A 73 -9.68 0.05 8.92
CA ALA A 73 -8.38 0.72 8.85
C ALA A 73 -7.88 0.85 7.41
N TYR A 74 -8.09 -0.17 6.57
CA TYR A 74 -7.73 -0.13 5.14
C TYR A 74 -8.56 0.92 4.37
N ARG A 75 -9.88 0.97 4.61
CA ARG A 75 -10.74 1.98 4.01
C ARG A 75 -10.36 3.41 4.42
N ASP A 76 -10.18 3.64 5.73
CA ASP A 76 -9.76 4.93 6.27
C ASP A 76 -8.40 5.35 5.70
N GLN A 77 -7.51 4.38 5.45
CA GLN A 77 -6.21 4.61 4.85
C GLN A 77 -6.34 5.13 3.41
N ILE A 78 -7.21 4.55 2.60
CA ILE A 78 -7.46 5.00 1.21
C ILE A 78 -8.08 6.40 1.21
N ILE A 79 -9.11 6.63 2.03
CA ILE A 79 -9.79 7.93 2.14
C ILE A 79 -8.81 9.03 2.57
N PHE A 80 -7.96 8.72 3.57
CA PHE A 80 -6.92 9.64 4.02
C PHE A 80 -5.91 9.94 2.91
N ALA A 81 -5.46 8.90 2.20
CA ALA A 81 -4.50 9.06 1.12
C ALA A 81 -5.05 9.89 -0.04
N GLU A 82 -6.32 9.71 -0.38
CA GLU A 82 -7.01 10.51 -1.39
C GLU A 82 -7.15 11.97 -0.96
N LYS A 83 -7.64 12.21 0.26
CA LYS A 83 -7.88 13.56 0.79
C LYS A 83 -6.62 14.42 0.81
N PHE A 84 -5.48 13.83 1.18
CA PHE A 84 -4.19 14.54 1.28
C PHE A 84 -3.29 14.31 0.07
N LYS A 85 -3.81 13.75 -1.04
CA LYS A 85 -3.07 13.48 -2.29
C LYS A 85 -1.74 12.74 -2.02
N LEU A 86 -1.80 11.66 -1.24
CA LEU A 86 -0.67 10.81 -0.87
C LEU A 86 -0.51 9.72 -1.95
N THR A 87 0.19 10.06 -3.04
CA THR A 87 0.27 9.18 -4.22
C THR A 87 0.92 7.83 -3.90
N ASN A 88 2.03 7.82 -3.16
CA ASN A 88 2.71 6.59 -2.78
C ASN A 88 1.80 5.67 -1.97
N MET A 89 1.03 6.26 -1.05
CA MET A 89 0.12 5.54 -0.17
C MET A 89 -1.08 4.96 -0.93
N LEU A 90 -1.63 5.70 -1.90
CA LEU A 90 -2.66 5.18 -2.81
C LEU A 90 -2.13 4.01 -3.64
N THR A 91 -0.99 4.18 -4.31
CA THR A 91 -0.40 3.11 -5.14
C THR A 91 -0.15 1.84 -4.35
N VAL A 92 0.43 1.95 -3.14
CA VAL A 92 0.67 0.79 -2.28
C VAL A 92 -0.65 0.18 -1.78
N SER A 93 -1.65 0.99 -1.44
CA SER A 93 -2.95 0.49 -0.98
C SER A 93 -3.69 -0.26 -2.09
N ILE A 94 -3.60 0.24 -3.33
CA ILE A 94 -4.14 -0.42 -4.54
C ILE A 94 -3.40 -1.74 -4.79
N GLN A 95 -2.06 -1.76 -4.72
CA GLN A 95 -1.28 -3.00 -4.85
C GLN A 95 -1.60 -4.01 -3.75
N ARG A 96 -1.85 -3.54 -2.52
CA ARG A 96 -2.27 -4.41 -1.41
C ARG A 96 -3.66 -5.01 -1.62
N ALA A 97 -4.54 -4.37 -2.39
CA ALA A 97 -5.85 -4.92 -2.77
C ALA A 97 -5.71 -6.23 -3.55
N GLU A 98 -4.66 -6.37 -4.34
CA GLU A 98 -4.35 -7.58 -5.10
C GLU A 98 -3.80 -8.70 -4.19
N GLY A 99 -2.99 -8.31 -3.20
CA GLY A 99 -2.27 -9.22 -2.31
C GLY A 99 -2.83 -9.32 -0.88
N SER A 100 -2.13 -8.73 0.08
CA SER A 100 -2.38 -8.93 1.52
C SER A 100 -3.74 -8.42 2.01
N CYS A 101 -4.32 -7.41 1.37
CA CYS A 101 -5.61 -6.81 1.71
C CYS A 101 -6.74 -7.27 0.77
N ASN A 102 -6.54 -8.30 -0.05
CA ASN A 102 -7.52 -8.79 -1.02
C ASN A 102 -8.87 -9.15 -0.39
N LYS A 103 -8.85 -9.81 0.78
CA LYS A 103 -10.08 -10.10 1.54
C LYS A 103 -10.83 -8.82 1.92
N PHE A 104 -10.12 -7.82 2.43
CA PHE A 104 -10.71 -6.54 2.82
C PHE A 104 -11.25 -5.76 1.62
N ALA A 105 -10.52 -5.75 0.49
CA ALA A 105 -10.96 -5.11 -0.74
C ALA A 105 -12.27 -5.74 -1.25
N ASN A 106 -12.35 -7.07 -1.27
CA ASN A 106 -13.55 -7.80 -1.67
C ASN A 106 -14.74 -7.55 -0.74
N GLU A 107 -14.52 -7.46 0.57
CA GLU A 107 -15.56 -7.11 1.54
C GLU A 107 -16.06 -5.67 1.35
N LEU A 108 -15.16 -4.71 1.07
CA LEU A 108 -15.52 -3.33 0.80
C LEU A 108 -16.36 -3.18 -0.49
N ILE A 109 -16.07 -4.00 -1.50
CA ILE A 109 -16.86 -4.09 -2.73
C ILE A 109 -18.27 -4.60 -2.43
N LYS A 110 -18.38 -5.71 -1.68
CA LYS A 110 -19.67 -6.29 -1.30
C LYS A 110 -20.56 -5.34 -0.49
N ASN A 111 -19.96 -4.60 0.44
CA ASN A 111 -20.69 -3.66 1.31
C ASN A 111 -20.95 -2.29 0.66
N ASN A 112 -20.52 -2.07 -0.58
CA ASN A 112 -20.62 -0.79 -1.30
C ASN A 112 -20.01 0.42 -0.56
N GLU A 113 -19.04 0.17 0.33
CA GLU A 113 -18.38 1.22 1.12
C GLU A 113 -17.32 1.98 0.32
N LEU A 114 -16.95 1.46 -0.86
CA LEU A 114 -16.14 2.17 -1.85
C LEU A 114 -16.84 3.41 -2.44
N SER A 115 -18.14 3.59 -2.17
CA SER A 115 -18.91 4.78 -2.57
C SER A 115 -18.29 6.09 -2.09
N MET A 116 -17.57 6.09 -0.96
CA MET A 116 -16.93 7.29 -0.38
C MET A 116 -15.57 7.65 -1.00
N ILE A 117 -15.02 6.76 -1.84
CA ILE A 117 -13.76 6.94 -2.54
C ILE A 117 -14.05 7.39 -3.97
N SER A 118 -13.19 8.21 -4.59
CA SER A 118 -13.41 8.64 -5.98
C SER A 118 -13.55 7.47 -6.94
N LEU A 119 -14.27 7.73 -8.04
CA LEU A 119 -14.44 6.78 -9.13
C LEU A 119 -13.08 6.33 -9.69
N SER A 120 -12.13 7.24 -9.91
CA SER A 120 -10.81 6.88 -10.46
C SER A 120 -10.05 5.90 -9.57
N THR A 121 -10.05 6.13 -8.26
CA THR A 121 -9.37 5.23 -7.30
C THR A 121 -10.12 3.90 -7.19
N ARG A 122 -11.45 3.92 -7.24
CA ARG A 122 -12.27 2.71 -7.24
C ARG A 122 -12.01 1.85 -8.47
N ASP A 123 -11.93 2.44 -9.65
CA ASP A 123 -11.68 1.74 -10.90
C ASP A 123 -10.31 1.06 -10.86
N LEU A 124 -9.29 1.73 -10.31
CA LEU A 124 -7.96 1.13 -10.12
C LEU A 124 -7.97 -0.04 -9.12
N ILE A 125 -8.75 0.04 -8.05
CA ILE A 125 -8.90 -1.05 -7.09
C ILE A 125 -9.63 -2.23 -7.75
N MET A 126 -10.72 -1.96 -8.47
CA MET A 126 -11.50 -2.99 -9.17
C MET A 126 -10.67 -3.68 -10.24
N ASP A 127 -9.96 -2.91 -11.07
CA ASP A 127 -9.03 -3.43 -12.07
C ASP A 127 -8.04 -4.40 -11.43
N ARG A 128 -7.43 -4.02 -10.30
CA ARG A 128 -6.45 -4.85 -9.59
C ARG A 128 -7.03 -6.09 -8.93
N VAL A 129 -8.22 -5.99 -8.33
CA VAL A 129 -8.90 -7.13 -7.71
C VAL A 129 -9.34 -8.14 -8.79
N CYS A 130 -9.82 -7.66 -9.94
CA CYS A 130 -10.30 -8.52 -11.03
C CYS A 130 -9.19 -9.13 -11.88
N SER A 131 -8.05 -8.43 -12.02
CA SER A 131 -7.00 -8.84 -12.95
C SER A 131 -6.10 -9.95 -12.41
N GLY A 132 -6.14 -10.25 -11.10
CA GLY A 132 -5.61 -11.49 -10.53
C GLY A 132 -4.09 -11.70 -10.64
N TRP A 133 -3.33 -10.70 -11.10
CA TRP A 133 -1.86 -10.79 -11.32
C TRP A 133 -1.04 -11.07 -10.05
N GLY A 134 -1.65 -11.00 -8.87
CA GLY A 134 -1.00 -11.21 -7.56
C GLY A 134 -1.41 -12.52 -6.89
N LEU A 135 -2.18 -13.36 -7.59
CA LEU A 135 -2.59 -14.67 -7.15
C LEU A 135 -1.64 -15.75 -7.72
N GLU A 136 -0.43 -15.87 -7.14
CA GLU A 136 0.39 -17.11 -7.06
C GLU A 136 1.85 -16.82 -6.61
N PRO A 137 2.43 -17.69 -5.78
CA PRO A 137 2.32 -17.67 -4.33
C PRO A 137 3.13 -16.52 -3.69
N LYS A 138 2.88 -16.30 -2.40
CA LYS A 138 3.45 -15.34 -1.41
C LYS A 138 4.96 -14.99 -1.46
N HIS A 139 5.72 -15.49 -2.41
CA HIS A 139 7.17 -15.39 -2.53
C HIS A 139 7.66 -14.46 -3.67
N VAL A 140 6.81 -14.09 -4.63
CA VAL A 140 7.22 -13.31 -5.81
C VAL A 140 6.86 -11.83 -5.74
N ASN A 141 5.72 -11.46 -5.14
CA ASN A 141 5.36 -10.06 -4.99
C ASN A 141 5.72 -9.55 -3.58
N ARG A 142 6.96 -9.06 -3.42
CA ARG A 142 7.44 -8.51 -2.13
C ARG A 142 6.66 -7.27 -1.66
N LEU A 143 5.95 -6.59 -2.55
CA LEU A 143 5.04 -5.48 -2.20
C LEU A 143 3.71 -6.00 -1.60
N ALA A 144 3.33 -7.24 -1.93
CA ALA A 144 2.15 -7.92 -1.38
C ALA A 144 2.45 -8.60 -0.04
N THR A 145 3.69 -9.03 0.21
CA THR A 145 4.14 -9.47 1.53
C THR A 145 4.22 -8.28 2.47
N ARG A 146 3.80 -8.45 3.72
CA ARG A 146 3.73 -7.42 4.77
C ARG A 146 5.10 -6.89 5.22
N GLU A 147 6.13 -7.06 4.40
CA GLU A 147 7.51 -6.71 4.68
C GLU A 147 7.89 -5.44 3.89
N PRO A 148 8.39 -4.40 4.58
CA PRO A 148 8.82 -3.19 3.91
C PRO A 148 10.04 -3.48 3.02
N THR A 149 9.96 -3.11 1.75
CA THR A 149 11.09 -3.25 0.82
C THR A 149 12.13 -2.17 1.11
N SER A 150 13.34 -2.56 1.54
CA SER A 150 14.48 -1.66 1.77
C SER A 150 15.18 -1.18 0.49
N PHE A 151 14.70 -1.59 -0.68
CA PHE A 151 15.30 -1.26 -1.97
C PHE A 151 14.80 0.10 -2.48
N ARG A 152 15.70 1.09 -2.51
CA ARG A 152 15.45 2.42 -3.11
C ARG A 152 15.54 2.43 -4.64
N GLU A 153 16.05 1.36 -5.25
CA GLU A 153 16.16 1.21 -6.70
C GLU A 153 15.45 -0.05 -7.18
N ARG A 154 14.66 0.09 -8.25
CA ARG A 154 14.01 -1.02 -8.93
C ARG A 154 15.05 -1.73 -9.79
N GLN A 155 15.74 -2.72 -9.24
CA GLN A 155 16.62 -3.57 -10.03
C GLN A 155 15.77 -4.49 -10.91
N ILE A 156 15.63 -4.15 -12.20
CA ILE A 156 15.17 -5.09 -13.23
C ILE A 156 16.37 -5.97 -13.58
N GLY A 157 16.68 -6.91 -12.69
CA GLY A 157 17.73 -7.89 -12.91
C GLY A 157 17.12 -9.21 -13.40
N LEU A 158 17.61 -9.73 -14.52
CA LEU A 158 17.37 -11.10 -15.01
C LEU A 158 17.74 -12.20 -13.98
N ILE A 159 18.35 -11.83 -12.86
CA ILE A 159 18.82 -12.71 -11.80
C ILE A 159 17.65 -13.28 -10.98
N ARG A 160 16.54 -12.55 -10.84
CA ARG A 160 15.32 -13.03 -10.16
C ARG A 160 14.08 -12.41 -10.80
N GLY A 161 13.65 -12.99 -11.91
CA GLY A 161 12.44 -12.57 -12.62
C GLY A 161 12.16 -13.31 -13.92
N GLY A 162 12.88 -14.40 -14.22
CA GLY A 162 12.53 -15.31 -15.30
C GLY A 162 11.69 -16.49 -14.78
N PRO A 163 11.00 -17.22 -15.68
CA PRO A 163 10.42 -18.52 -15.36
C PRO A 163 11.46 -19.37 -14.62
N ARG A 164 11.06 -20.00 -13.51
CA ARG A 164 11.98 -20.88 -12.76
C ARG A 164 12.41 -22.02 -13.68
N ALA A 165 13.65 -22.47 -13.53
CA ALA A 165 14.16 -23.64 -14.25
C ALA A 165 13.34 -24.89 -13.87
N PHE A 166 12.37 -25.22 -14.73
CA PHE A 166 12.10 -26.53 -15.35
C PHE A 166 12.52 -27.79 -14.58
N GLU A 167 11.98 -28.06 -13.40
CA GLU A 167 11.92 -29.45 -12.88
C GLU A 167 10.49 -29.95 -12.58
N ASP A 168 9.52 -29.05 -12.37
CA ASP A 168 8.15 -29.44 -11.99
C ASP A 168 7.14 -29.49 -13.17
N GLU A 169 7.58 -29.24 -14.41
CA GLU A 169 6.71 -29.05 -15.58
C GLU A 169 6.41 -30.34 -16.39
N ARG A 170 6.69 -31.52 -15.82
CA ARG A 170 6.35 -32.80 -16.50
C ARG A 170 4.85 -33.00 -16.71
N ASN A 171 4.00 -32.29 -15.97
CA ASN A 171 2.54 -32.41 -16.08
C ASN A 171 1.91 -31.39 -17.06
N ALA A 172 2.67 -30.45 -17.62
CA ALA A 172 2.18 -29.51 -18.63
C ALA A 172 2.62 -29.89 -20.07
N ALA A 173 3.37 -30.99 -20.23
CA ALA A 173 3.86 -31.49 -21.51
C ALA A 173 2.74 -31.95 -22.48
N THR A 174 1.49 -32.00 -22.05
CA THR A 174 0.35 -32.40 -22.88
C THR A 174 0.08 -31.45 -24.06
N LEU A 175 0.62 -30.23 -24.06
CA LEU A 175 0.49 -29.29 -25.18
C LEU A 175 1.67 -29.32 -26.16
N ALA A 176 2.84 -29.82 -25.76
CA ALA A 176 4.04 -29.85 -26.60
C ALA A 176 4.07 -31.03 -27.59
N GLU A 177 3.27 -32.08 -27.35
CA GLU A 177 3.17 -33.24 -28.25
C GLU A 177 2.12 -33.07 -29.37
N MET A 178 1.36 -31.97 -29.39
CA MET A 178 0.43 -31.73 -30.49
C MET A 178 1.20 -31.22 -31.71
N VAL A 179 1.37 -32.11 -32.69
CA VAL A 179 1.99 -31.89 -34.01
C VAL A 179 1.42 -30.62 -34.65
N SER A 180 2.12 -29.50 -34.42
CA SER A 180 1.79 -28.14 -34.91
C SER A 180 1.57 -28.11 -36.42
N ASP A 181 2.32 -28.93 -37.17
CA ASP A 181 2.28 -28.99 -38.63
C ASP A 181 0.92 -29.45 -39.18
N TYR A 182 0.14 -30.23 -38.42
CA TYR A 182 -1.16 -30.73 -38.87
C TYR A 182 -2.24 -29.64 -38.88
N TYR A 183 -2.15 -28.66 -37.97
CA TYR A 183 -3.17 -27.60 -37.82
C TYR A 183 -2.76 -26.26 -38.44
N PHE A 184 -1.46 -25.95 -38.46
CA PHE A 184 -0.98 -24.62 -38.85
C PHE A 184 -0.27 -24.59 -40.21
N GLY A 185 0.06 -25.75 -40.77
CA GLY A 185 0.77 -25.85 -42.05
C GLY A 185 2.22 -25.36 -41.97
N PRO A 186 3.05 -25.69 -42.98
CA PRO A 186 4.45 -25.27 -43.00
C PRO A 186 4.57 -23.76 -43.20
N VAL A 187 5.46 -23.14 -42.42
CA VAL A 187 5.78 -21.71 -42.53
C VAL A 187 6.51 -21.46 -43.85
N GLY A 188 5.86 -20.79 -44.80
CA GLY A 188 6.51 -20.37 -46.04
C GLY A 188 7.55 -19.28 -45.76
N GLU A 189 8.78 -19.48 -46.24
CA GLU A 189 9.84 -18.47 -46.20
C GLU A 189 9.44 -17.28 -47.10
N ILE A 190 9.40 -16.07 -46.53
CA ILE A 190 9.24 -14.80 -47.26
C ILE A 190 10.62 -14.23 -47.57
#